data_AF-A0A840WUT9-F1
#
_entry.id   AF-A0A840WUT9-F1
#
_cell.length_a   1.000
_cell.length_b   1.000
_cell.length_c   1.000
_cell.angle_alpha   90.00
_cell.angle_beta   90.00
_cell.angle_gamma   90.00
#
_symmetry.space_group_name_H-M   'P 1'
#
loop_
_entity.id
_entity.type
_entity.pdbx_description
1 polymer ?
#
loop_
_entity_poly.entity_id
_entity_poly.type
_entity_poly.pdbx_seq_one_letter_code
_entity_poly.pdbx_strand_id
1 'polypeptide(L)'
;MNISESLAHLRELRTTLPAALAAETDPLTRAHGVGEIIAELGKLEDELKEVRRPAVAELRAQGYTVRALAAELDLSPARIDQISKGRRA
;
A
#
# COMPACT_ATOMS: atom_id res chain seq x y z
N MET A 1 -15.38 6.82 -6.21
CA MET A 1 -14.67 6.86 -4.92
C MET A 1 -13.40 7.69 -5.09
N ASN A 2 -13.19 8.72 -4.28
CA ASN A 2 -11.95 9.52 -4.29
C ASN A 2 -10.90 8.95 -3.32
N ILE A 3 -9.65 9.44 -3.35
CA ILE A 3 -8.55 8.93 -2.49
C ILE A 3 -8.92 8.97 -1.00
N SER A 4 -9.61 10.02 -0.54
CA SER A 4 -9.99 10.16 0.86
C SER A 4 -11.03 9.14 1.29
N GLU A 5 -12.02 8.87 0.44
CA GLU A 5 -13.03 7.83 0.65
C GLU A 5 -12.37 6.44 0.67
N SER A 6 -11.44 6.15 -0.25
CA SER A 6 -10.70 4.89 -0.28
C SER A 6 -9.89 4.68 1.01
N LEU A 7 -9.22 5.73 1.50
CA LEU A 7 -8.46 5.67 2.75
C LEU A 7 -9.36 5.45 3.97
N ALA A 8 -10.55 6.07 4.00
CA ALA A 8 -11.53 5.84 5.05
C ALA A 8 -11.99 4.37 5.05
N HIS A 9 -12.31 3.83 3.88
CA HIS A 9 -12.72 2.43 3.74
C HIS A 9 -11.62 1.45 4.16
N LEU A 10 -10.37 1.66 3.76
CA LEU A 10 -9.24 0.83 4.20
C LEU A 10 -9.04 0.86 5.72
N ARG A 11 -9.24 2.02 6.36
CA ARG A 11 -9.14 2.15 7.82
C ARG A 11 -10.27 1.40 8.52
N GLU A 12 -11.48 1.47 7.99
CA GLU A 12 -12.62 0.71 8.48
C GLU A 12 -12.37 -0.80 8.36
N LEU A 13 -12.00 -1.28 7.17
CA LEU A 13 -11.64 -2.68 6.93
C LEU A 13 -10.57 -3.18 7.90
N ARG A 14 -9.51 -2.39 8.13
CA ARG A 14 -8.46 -2.73 9.11
C ARG A 14 -9.01 -2.97 10.52
N THR A 15 -10.06 -2.24 10.91
CA THR A 15 -10.66 -2.37 12.26
C THR A 15 -11.70 -3.49 12.35
N THR A 16 -12.42 -3.80 11.27
CA THR A 16 -13.56 -4.74 11.29
C THR A 16 -13.19 -6.14 10.83
N LEU A 17 -12.29 -6.26 9.84
CA LEU A 17 -11.99 -7.53 9.19
C LEU A 17 -11.41 -8.60 10.12
N PRO A 18 -10.44 -8.31 11.02
CA PRO A 18 -9.90 -9.33 11.92
C PRO A 18 -10.98 -9.94 12.83
N ALA A 19 -11.93 -9.12 13.31
CA ALA A 19 -13.03 -9.58 14.14
C ALA A 19 -14.02 -10.45 13.34
N ALA A 20 -14.34 -10.05 12.10
CA ALA A 20 -15.20 -10.84 11.22
C ALA A 20 -14.59 -12.21 10.89
N LEU A 21 -13.27 -12.26 10.60
CA LEU A 21 -12.56 -13.52 10.34
C LEU A 21 -12.47 -14.40 11.59
N ALA A 22 -12.28 -13.81 12.77
CA ALA A 22 -12.24 -14.55 14.03
C ALA A 22 -13.61 -15.15 14.42
N ALA A 23 -14.71 -14.54 13.98
CA ALA A 23 -16.06 -15.03 14.20
C ALA A 23 -16.41 -16.27 13.36
N GLU A 24 -15.64 -16.57 12.31
CA GLU A 24 -15.79 -17.83 11.56
C GLU A 24 -15.38 -19.02 12.44
N THR A 25 -16.34 -19.93 12.65
CA THR A 25 -16.18 -21.09 13.54
C THR A 25 -15.45 -22.26 12.88
N ASP A 26 -15.59 -22.44 11.56
CA ASP A 26 -14.88 -23.49 10.85
C ASP A 26 -13.41 -23.08 10.62
N PRO A 27 -12.44 -23.78 11.23
CA PRO A 27 -11.03 -23.43 11.10
C PRO A 27 -10.51 -23.55 9.67
N LEU A 28 -11.06 -24.45 8.84
CA LEU A 28 -10.64 -24.60 7.45
C LEU A 28 -11.09 -23.39 6.64
N THR A 29 -12.38 -23.04 6.72
CA THR A 29 -12.94 -21.86 6.06
C THR A 29 -12.22 -20.58 6.50
N ARG A 30 -11.96 -20.41 7.80
CA ARG A 30 -11.22 -19.26 8.32
C ARG A 30 -9.79 -19.17 7.76
N ALA A 31 -9.04 -20.27 7.77
CA ALA A 31 -7.67 -20.28 7.27
C ALA A 31 -7.61 -19.98 5.77
N HIS A 32 -8.54 -20.54 4.99
CA HIS A 32 -8.64 -20.29 3.56
C HIS A 32 -8.96 -18.82 3.27
N GLY A 33 -10.00 -18.27 3.89
CA GLY A 33 -10.41 -16.87 3.70
C GLY A 33 -9.32 -15.86 4.10
N VAL A 34 -8.60 -16.10 5.19
CA VAL A 34 -7.42 -15.29 5.57
C VAL A 34 -6.36 -15.33 4.48
N GLY A 35 -6.05 -16.52 3.95
CA GLY A 35 -5.06 -16.69 2.89
C GLY A 35 -5.42 -15.94 1.61
N GLU A 36 -6.67 -16.04 1.16
CA GLU A 36 -7.17 -15.31 -0.01
C GLU A 36 -7.07 -13.79 0.17
N ILE A 37 -7.48 -13.28 1.33
CA ILE A 37 -7.40 -11.84 1.60
C ILE A 37 -5.95 -11.35 1.60
N ILE A 38 -5.03 -12.09 2.22
CA ILE A 38 -3.60 -11.75 2.20
C ILE A 38 -3.08 -11.69 0.76
N ALA A 39 -3.48 -12.66 -0.08
CA ALA A 39 -3.07 -12.69 -1.47
C ALA A 39 -3.61 -11.47 -2.26
N GLU A 40 -4.87 -11.11 -2.09
CA GLU A 40 -5.46 -9.94 -2.75
C GLU A 40 -4.84 -8.62 -2.25
N LEU A 41 -4.55 -8.50 -0.95
CA LEU A 41 -3.84 -7.34 -0.41
C LEU A 41 -2.43 -7.20 -1.00
N GLY A 42 -1.73 -8.31 -1.22
CA GLY A 42 -0.43 -8.31 -1.91
C GLY A 42 -0.53 -7.81 -3.34
N LYS A 43 -1.53 -8.27 -4.10
CA LYS A 43 -1.80 -7.78 -5.47
C LYS A 43 -2.09 -6.28 -5.49
N LEU A 44 -2.98 -5.83 -4.60
CA LEU A 44 -3.32 -4.41 -4.46
C LEU A 44 -2.08 -3.58 -4.11
N GLU A 45 -1.23 -4.05 -3.20
CA GLU A 45 0.01 -3.37 -2.84
C GLU A 45 0.91 -3.17 -4.07
N ASP A 46 1.05 -4.19 -4.90
CA ASP A 46 1.87 -4.14 -6.11
C ASP A 46 1.30 -3.17 -7.15
N GLU A 47 -0.02 -3.18 -7.37
CA GLU A 47 -0.71 -2.22 -8.24
C GLU A 47 -0.51 -0.77 -7.74
N LEU A 48 -0.65 -0.53 -6.44
CA LEU A 48 -0.43 0.79 -5.85
C LEU A 48 1.03 1.25 -5.95
N LYS A 49 2.01 0.32 -5.89
CA LYS A 49 3.42 0.65 -6.14
C LYS A 49 3.63 1.14 -7.57
N GLU A 50 2.96 0.54 -8.55
CA GLU A 50 3.03 0.98 -9.96
C GLU A 50 2.39 2.36 -10.17
N VAL A 51 1.41 2.75 -9.36
CA VAL A 51 0.88 4.13 -9.35
C VAL A 51 1.84 5.11 -8.68
N ARG A 52 2.46 4.73 -7.55
CA ARG A 52 3.38 5.61 -6.80
C ARG A 52 4.67 5.93 -7.56
N ARG A 53 5.23 4.96 -8.30
CA ARG A 53 6.51 5.13 -9.02
C ARG A 53 6.54 6.32 -9.97
N PRO A 54 5.63 6.44 -10.97
CA PRO A 54 5.62 7.57 -11.90
C PRO A 54 5.39 8.89 -11.18
N ALA A 55 4.52 8.95 -10.17
CA ALA A 55 4.29 10.17 -9.38
C ALA A 55 5.57 10.66 -8.68
N VAL A 56 6.37 9.76 -8.10
CA VAL A 56 7.67 10.12 -7.50
C VAL A 56 8.67 10.57 -8.59
N ALA A 57 8.68 9.93 -9.76
CA ALA A 57 9.53 10.33 -10.87
C ALA A 57 9.17 11.73 -11.41
N GLU A 58 7.87 12.05 -11.52
CA GLU A 58 7.37 13.37 -11.90
C GLU A 58 7.82 14.45 -10.91
N LEU A 59 7.69 14.21 -9.61
CA LEU A 59 8.15 15.14 -8.59
C LEU A 59 9.67 15.36 -8.65
N ARG A 60 10.44 14.31 -8.95
CA ARG A 60 11.90 14.45 -9.17
C ARG A 60 12.21 15.30 -10.39
N ALA A 61 11.46 15.15 -11.49
CA ALA A 61 11.59 15.97 -12.69
C ALA A 61 11.23 17.46 -12.44
N GLN A 62 10.33 17.73 -11.49
CA GLN A 62 10.00 19.08 -11.03
C GLN A 62 11.05 19.70 -10.09
N GLY A 63 12.15 19.00 -9.81
CA GLY A 63 13.27 19.52 -9.01
C GLY A 63 13.23 19.19 -7.53
N TYR A 64 12.22 18.45 -7.04
CA TYR A 64 12.19 18.02 -5.63
C TYR A 64 13.38 17.12 -5.33
N THR A 65 14.10 17.39 -4.24
CA THR A 65 15.24 16.55 -3.81
C THR A 65 14.76 15.23 -3.18
N VAL A 66 15.61 14.20 -3.20
CA VAL A 66 15.34 12.91 -2.53
C VAL A 66 15.01 13.12 -1.05
N ARG A 67 15.74 14.02 -0.37
CA ARG A 67 15.53 14.32 1.05
C ARG A 67 14.18 15.02 1.31
N ALA A 68 13.79 15.94 0.44
CA ALA A 68 12.49 16.60 0.54
C ALA A 68 11.35 15.58 0.38
N LEU A 69 11.40 14.75 -0.68
CA LEU A 69 10.38 13.73 -0.91
C LEU A 69 10.33 12.66 0.19
N ALA A 70 11.47 12.29 0.75
CA ALA A 70 11.53 11.38 1.89
C ALA A 70 10.74 11.90 3.10
N ALA A 71 10.89 13.19 3.42
CA ALA A 71 10.16 13.83 4.50
C ALA A 71 8.66 13.98 4.19
N GLU A 72 8.31 14.45 2.99
CA GLU A 72 6.91 14.70 2.60
C GLU A 72 6.09 13.41 2.47
N LEU A 73 6.72 12.33 1.99
CA LEU A 73 6.04 11.05 1.73
C LEU A 73 6.18 10.04 2.87
N ASP A 74 6.86 10.42 3.96
CA ASP A 74 7.20 9.55 5.08
C ASP A 74 7.88 8.24 4.64
N LEU A 75 8.90 8.38 3.78
CA LEU A 75 9.70 7.27 3.23
C LEU A 75 11.17 7.50 3.50
N SER A 76 11.95 6.41 3.58
CA SER A 76 13.40 6.55 3.70
C SER A 76 14.00 7.16 2.41
N PRO A 77 15.09 7.96 2.51
CA PRO A 77 15.78 8.48 1.34
C PRO A 77 16.22 7.39 0.36
N ALA A 78 16.66 6.24 0.88
CA ALA A 78 17.03 5.08 0.08
C ALA A 78 15.85 4.52 -0.73
N ARG A 79 14.65 4.47 -0.11
CA ARG A 79 13.43 4.03 -0.82
C ARG A 79 13.04 4.99 -1.92
N ILE A 80 13.10 6.30 -1.69
CA ILE A 80 12.84 7.31 -2.72
C ILE A 80 13.84 7.18 -3.88
N ASP A 81 15.13 6.99 -3.58
CA ASP A 81 16.16 6.79 -4.62
C ASP A 81 15.89 5.53 -5.47
N GLN A 82 15.53 4.41 -4.84
CA GLN A 82 15.15 3.18 -5.54
C GLN A 82 13.94 3.39 -6.47
N ILE A 83 12.88 4.01 -5.94
CA ILE A 83 11.67 4.33 -6.70
C ILE A 83 12.00 5.23 -7.90
N SER A 84 12.77 6.29 -7.66
CA SER A 84 13.15 7.27 -8.70
C SER A 84 13.96 6.65 -9.84
N LYS A 85 14.74 5.61 -9.54
CA LYS A 85 15.57 4.87 -10.50
C LYS A 85 14.84 3.68 -11.14
N GLY A 86 13.55 3.49 -10.84
CA GLY A 86 12.76 2.36 -11.35
C GLY A 86 13.24 0.99 -10.85
N ARG A 87 14.03 0.95 -9.77
CA ARG A 87 14.46 -0.32 -9.17
C ARG A 87 13.32 -0.89 -8.35
N ARG A 88 12.93 -2.15 -8.65
CA ARG A 88 12.04 -2.91 -7.78
C ARG A 88 12.71 -3.02 -6.41
N ALA A 89 11.97 -2.65 -5.38
CA ALA A 89 12.36 -2.77 -3.99
C ALA A 89 11.76 -4.04 -3.40
#